data_AF-A0A9D9CED4-F1
#
_entry.id   AF-A0A9D9CED4-F1
#
_cell.length_a   1.000
_cell.length_b   1.000
_cell.length_c   1.000
_cell.angle_alpha   90.00
_cell.angle_beta   90.00
_cell.angle_gamma   90.00
#
_symmetry.space_group_name_H-M   'P 1'
#
loop_
_entity.id
_entity.type
_entity.pdbx_description
1 polymer ?
#
loop_
_entity_poly.entity_id
_entity_poly.type
_entity_poly.pdbx_seq_one_letter_code
_entity_poly.pdbx_strand_id
1 'polypeptide(L)'
;MIAVTDAWKEIQQRFLLPETHIEIDCTVTEAGVQESATITGTNEALISNTISALYDTTKSVKYATNELNMWALDGTFTVAPDAPPYADFGYISDIDSTGSVTVSLPEIHASATSGLTINWGGRLDEYPTVFTVTAKNGDEVVYESTVTDNTAQVSAIFAKLQNYDSITITVHAWSLPHRRVRLEKITIGHILTFYKKDIFSYTHEQTGHLNSGELPKNSITFTLDNTDGRWNPNNPTGMEQYLSERQKLKVRYGLDIDGTIEWIPAGTFYLSEWRVPNNGLEANFVARDIFEYLLNETYTGGRSGKLYDLIWDALDSAGIPDDFVYILDPSLNNYSATIPEGEHTCAEIVQMCANAAGCVIFQDRDGVLHIEPLSKVHSNAVIPLTLSYSHPEIELSKPLKNVAVSYGENNYSLSVGSSGETQTVSNPLIGSEAQAEFIAKWVRDTLTTRKTVSGEYRADPRLDVFDIVAVASKYGDLQNVALTDIKYSFNGSFRGNYTGRLLEVTEE
;
A
#
# COMPACT_ATOMS: atom_id res chain seq x y z
N MET A 1 6.78 -11.35 5.96
CA MET A 1 6.25 -10.86 7.25
C MET A 1 6.92 -9.58 7.68
N ILE A 2 6.13 -8.58 8.06
CA ILE A 2 6.65 -7.27 8.51
C ILE A 2 7.24 -7.30 9.93
N ALA A 3 8.32 -6.55 10.13
CA ALA A 3 8.96 -6.37 11.43
C ALA A 3 8.15 -5.39 12.31
N VAL A 4 8.09 -5.69 13.61
CA VAL A 4 7.41 -4.90 14.65
C VAL A 4 8.20 -5.00 15.95
N THR A 5 7.86 -4.13 16.92
CA THR A 5 8.43 -4.20 18.26
C THR A 5 8.13 -5.53 18.95
N ASP A 6 8.95 -5.89 19.94
CA ASP A 6 8.66 -7.07 20.78
C ASP A 6 7.40 -6.88 21.62
N ALA A 7 7.05 -5.64 21.99
CA ALA A 7 5.81 -5.31 22.69
C ALA A 7 4.57 -5.67 21.87
N TRP A 8 4.57 -5.40 20.55
CA TRP A 8 3.51 -5.86 19.64
C TRP A 8 3.35 -7.39 19.72
N LYS A 9 4.46 -8.13 19.59
CA LYS A 9 4.45 -9.60 19.59
C LYS A 9 3.93 -10.17 20.91
N GLU A 10 4.34 -9.59 22.05
CA GLU A 10 3.87 -9.99 23.36
C GLU A 10 2.38 -9.71 23.55
N ILE A 11 1.88 -8.55 23.10
CA ILE A 11 0.46 -8.21 23.14
C ILE A 11 -0.38 -9.21 22.34
N GLN A 12 0.09 -9.62 21.16
CA GLN A 12 -0.60 -10.60 20.31
C GLN A 12 -0.74 -11.98 20.96
N GLN A 13 0.06 -12.29 21.98
CA GLN A 13 -0.04 -13.53 22.77
C GLN A 13 -1.00 -13.43 23.97
N ARG A 14 -1.42 -12.22 24.37
CA ARG A 14 -2.30 -12.01 25.54
C ARG A 14 -3.71 -12.49 25.28
N PHE A 15 -4.45 -12.88 26.32
CA PHE A 15 -5.86 -13.29 26.16
C PHE A 15 -6.76 -12.13 25.71
N LEU A 16 -6.52 -10.92 26.23
CA LEU A 16 -7.20 -9.70 25.82
C LEU A 16 -6.27 -8.86 24.94
N LEU A 17 -6.76 -8.46 23.78
CA LEU A 17 -6.08 -7.50 22.93
C LEU A 17 -6.52 -6.08 23.32
N PRO A 18 -5.58 -5.13 23.35
CA PRO A 18 -5.90 -3.71 23.39
C PRO A 18 -6.56 -3.28 22.07
N GLU A 19 -6.89 -2.00 21.97
CA GLU A 19 -7.57 -1.48 20.80
C GLU A 19 -6.71 -1.63 19.54
N THR A 20 -7.33 -2.12 18.47
CA THR A 20 -6.75 -2.14 17.13
C THR A 20 -7.40 -1.09 16.26
N HIS A 21 -6.60 -0.48 15.37
CA HIS A 21 -6.97 0.65 14.54
C HIS A 21 -6.74 0.36 13.06
N ILE A 22 -7.49 1.05 12.21
CA ILE A 22 -7.29 1.11 10.76
C ILE A 22 -7.26 2.59 10.39
N GLU A 23 -6.36 2.90 9.47
CA GLU A 23 -6.29 4.19 8.80
C GLU A 23 -6.20 3.94 7.29
N ILE A 24 -7.04 4.66 6.52
CA ILE A 24 -7.06 4.62 5.06
C ILE A 24 -6.86 6.04 4.57
N ASP A 25 -5.73 6.30 3.94
CA ASP A 25 -5.42 7.58 3.30
C ASP A 25 -5.71 7.48 1.80
N CYS A 26 -6.71 8.22 1.33
CA CYS A 26 -7.09 8.30 -0.06
C CYS A 26 -6.59 9.64 -0.64
N THR A 27 -5.54 9.58 -1.46
CA THR A 27 -4.87 10.78 -1.98
C THR A 27 -5.42 11.16 -3.34
N VAL A 28 -6.11 12.30 -3.44
CA VAL A 28 -6.61 12.93 -4.65
C VAL A 28 -5.59 13.97 -5.09
N THR A 29 -4.68 13.62 -5.99
CA THR A 29 -3.75 14.59 -6.60
C THR A 29 -3.71 14.37 -8.09
N GLU A 30 -3.52 15.45 -8.84
CA GLU A 30 -3.21 15.35 -10.27
C GLU A 30 -1.72 15.02 -10.43
N ALA A 31 -1.41 14.10 -11.34
CA ALA A 31 -0.04 13.65 -11.58
C ALA A 31 0.84 14.79 -12.11
N GLY A 32 2.06 14.94 -11.59
CA GLY A 32 3.04 15.93 -12.05
C GLY A 32 2.89 17.32 -11.43
N VAL A 33 1.72 17.66 -10.86
CA VAL A 33 1.47 18.98 -10.29
C VAL A 33 2.29 19.20 -9.02
N GLN A 34 2.32 18.20 -8.13
CA GLN A 34 3.12 18.26 -6.91
C GLN A 34 4.62 18.26 -7.23
N GLU A 35 5.05 17.45 -8.19
CA GLU A 35 6.46 17.25 -8.55
C GLU A 35 7.08 18.46 -9.25
N SER A 36 6.26 19.21 -9.99
CA SER A 36 6.68 20.45 -10.66
C SER A 36 6.64 21.68 -9.75
N ALA A 37 6.01 21.57 -8.57
CA ALA A 37 5.86 22.67 -7.65
C ALA A 37 7.18 23.07 -6.99
N THR A 38 7.31 24.36 -6.72
CA THR A 38 8.34 24.95 -5.87
C THR A 38 7.68 25.62 -4.67
N ILE A 39 8.41 25.80 -3.59
CA ILE A 39 7.87 26.34 -2.35
C ILE A 39 8.84 27.32 -1.72
N THR A 40 8.31 28.43 -1.20
CA THR A 40 9.09 29.46 -0.51
C THR A 40 8.37 29.89 0.75
N GLY A 41 9.13 30.10 1.83
CA GLY A 41 8.63 30.66 3.07
C GLY A 41 9.03 32.13 3.22
N THR A 42 8.21 32.90 3.90
CA THR A 42 8.57 34.25 4.34
C THR A 42 9.09 34.21 5.77
N ASN A 43 10.14 34.99 6.07
CA ASN A 43 10.75 35.09 7.41
C ASN A 43 11.03 33.71 8.02
N GLU A 44 11.87 32.92 7.37
CA GLU A 44 12.19 31.55 7.80
C GLU A 44 13.20 31.53 8.95
N ALA A 45 12.97 30.68 9.94
CA ALA A 45 13.94 30.40 10.99
C ALA A 45 15.18 29.68 10.41
N LEU A 46 16.34 29.81 11.06
CA LEU A 46 17.59 29.17 10.61
C LEU A 46 17.47 27.65 10.40
N ILE A 47 16.65 26.98 11.20
CA ILE A 47 16.40 25.53 11.18
C ILE A 47 15.27 25.11 10.22
N SER A 48 14.66 26.07 9.51
CA SER A 48 13.62 25.82 8.51
C SER A 48 14.22 25.18 7.27
N ASN A 49 13.51 24.21 6.68
CA ASN A 49 13.82 23.67 5.37
C ASN A 49 12.52 23.63 4.55
N THR A 50 12.05 24.78 4.10
CA THR A 50 10.74 24.91 3.44
C THR A 50 10.59 24.00 2.21
N ILE A 51 11.67 23.76 1.46
CA ILE A 51 11.67 22.85 0.31
C ILE A 51 11.21 21.44 0.70
N SER A 52 11.55 20.98 1.91
CA SER A 52 11.17 19.65 2.37
C SER A 52 9.66 19.50 2.60
N ALA A 53 8.89 20.59 2.68
CA ALA A 53 7.44 20.53 2.87
C ALA A 53 6.67 20.05 1.62
N LEU A 54 7.31 19.93 0.46
CA LEU A 54 6.70 19.32 -0.73
C LEU A 54 6.90 17.80 -0.81
N TYR A 55 7.72 17.21 0.05
CA TYR A 55 8.13 15.81 -0.02
C TYR A 55 7.79 15.05 1.27
N ASP A 56 7.73 13.72 1.19
CA ASP A 56 7.59 12.87 2.37
C ASP A 56 8.91 12.85 3.17
N THR A 57 8.85 13.25 4.44
CA THR A 57 10.01 13.26 5.34
C THR A 57 9.95 12.09 6.32
N THR A 58 11.04 11.30 6.40
CA THR A 58 11.09 10.08 7.22
C THR A 58 11.69 10.29 8.62
N LYS A 59 12.27 11.46 8.88
CA LYS A 59 12.93 11.78 10.15
C LYS A 59 12.02 12.61 11.05
N SER A 60 11.78 12.10 12.27
CA SER A 60 11.12 12.85 13.35
C SER A 60 12.19 13.29 14.34
N VAL A 61 12.70 14.51 14.17
CA VAL A 61 13.52 15.18 15.19
C VAL A 61 12.65 16.26 15.81
N LYS A 62 12.93 16.68 17.05
CA LYS A 62 12.35 17.89 17.65
C LYS A 62 13.51 18.75 18.12
N TYR A 63 13.69 19.93 17.54
CA TYR A 63 14.76 20.83 17.99
C TYR A 63 14.31 21.66 19.18
N ALA A 64 15.17 21.73 20.20
CA ALA A 64 15.00 22.66 21.30
C ALA A 64 15.22 24.10 20.80
N THR A 65 14.23 24.96 20.99
CA THR A 65 14.23 26.38 20.60
C THR A 65 13.76 27.23 21.78
N ASN A 66 14.11 28.51 21.84
CA ASN A 66 13.73 29.38 22.97
C ASN A 66 12.22 29.75 23.04
N GLU A 67 11.37 28.99 22.36
CA GLU A 67 9.92 29.13 22.41
C GLU A 67 9.34 28.45 23.67
N LEU A 68 8.11 28.82 24.02
CA LEU A 68 7.40 28.24 25.16
C LEU A 68 7.34 26.70 25.04
N ASN A 69 7.70 25.97 26.10
CA ASN A 69 7.64 24.49 26.17
C ASN A 69 8.51 23.70 25.15
N MET A 70 9.55 24.32 24.58
CA MET A 70 10.47 23.65 23.64
C MET A 70 11.81 23.23 24.24
N TRP A 71 11.98 23.39 25.56
CA TRP A 71 13.16 22.96 26.31
C TRP A 71 12.77 21.95 27.40
N ALA A 72 12.01 20.93 27.04
CA ALA A 72 11.72 19.85 27.97
C ALA A 72 12.99 19.03 28.22
N LEU A 73 13.35 18.83 29.50
CA LEU A 73 14.52 18.05 29.93
C LEU A 73 14.21 16.54 30.02
N ASP A 74 13.21 16.07 29.29
CA ASP A 74 12.73 14.69 29.27
C ASP A 74 13.37 13.83 28.16
N GLY A 75 14.29 14.42 27.39
CA GLY A 75 14.99 13.75 26.28
C GLY A 75 14.20 13.74 24.97
N THR A 76 13.01 14.36 24.92
CA THR A 76 12.19 14.41 23.69
C THR A 76 12.68 15.46 22.68
N PHE A 77 13.46 16.44 23.12
CA PHE A 77 14.07 17.48 22.28
C PHE A 77 15.59 17.33 22.17
N THR A 78 16.12 17.64 21.00
CA THR A 78 17.56 17.64 20.68
C THR A 78 18.02 19.07 20.40
N VAL A 79 19.24 19.40 20.79
CA VAL A 79 19.85 20.69 20.44
C VAL A 79 20.14 20.72 18.94
N ALA A 80 19.73 21.79 18.25
CA ALA A 80 20.04 21.95 16.84
C ALA A 80 21.56 21.99 16.61
N PRO A 81 22.08 21.37 15.53
CA PRO A 81 23.51 21.45 15.22
C PRO A 81 23.93 22.90 14.93
N ASP A 82 25.18 23.23 15.22
CA ASP A 82 25.72 24.60 15.04
C ASP A 82 25.77 25.04 13.55
N ALA A 83 25.67 24.08 12.62
CA ALA A 83 25.67 24.30 11.18
C ALA A 83 24.82 23.24 10.46
N PRO A 84 24.38 23.50 9.20
CA PRO A 84 23.65 22.53 8.40
C PRO A 84 24.47 21.24 8.18
N PRO A 85 23.82 20.10 7.87
CA PRO A 85 22.40 19.96 7.53
C PRO A 85 21.48 19.91 8.75
N TYR A 86 20.37 20.65 8.70
CA TYR A 86 19.26 20.52 9.66
C TYR A 86 18.33 19.38 9.22
N ALA A 87 17.49 18.91 10.14
CA ALA A 87 16.44 17.96 9.81
C ALA A 87 15.33 18.59 8.97
N ASP A 88 14.66 17.77 8.18
CA ASP A 88 13.62 18.19 7.25
C ASP A 88 12.29 18.42 7.99
N PHE A 89 12.11 19.64 8.48
CA PHE A 89 10.92 20.07 9.24
C PHE A 89 9.83 20.73 8.40
N GLY A 90 10.09 20.98 7.11
CA GLY A 90 9.30 21.90 6.32
C GLY A 90 9.54 23.35 6.72
N TYR A 91 8.48 24.17 6.69
CA TYR A 91 8.56 25.59 7.00
C TYR A 91 8.44 25.84 8.52
N ILE A 92 9.37 26.64 9.05
CA ILE A 92 9.31 27.19 10.40
C ILE A 92 9.46 28.71 10.32
N SER A 93 8.48 29.47 10.79
CA SER A 93 8.59 30.94 10.85
C SER A 93 9.63 31.38 11.87
N ASP A 94 10.34 32.48 11.62
CA ASP A 94 11.22 33.13 12.61
C ASP A 94 10.44 34.06 13.54
N ILE A 95 9.22 34.44 13.13
CA ILE A 95 8.30 35.32 13.85
C ILE A 95 7.25 34.49 14.59
N ASP A 96 6.84 34.97 15.76
CA ASP A 96 5.81 34.36 16.59
C ASP A 96 4.43 34.36 15.90
N SER A 97 3.77 33.20 15.91
CA SER A 97 2.35 32.94 15.63
C SER A 97 1.81 33.41 14.28
N THR A 98 2.68 33.86 13.39
CA THR A 98 2.36 34.31 12.04
C THR A 98 3.43 33.79 11.08
N GLY A 99 3.02 33.54 9.84
CA GLY A 99 3.90 33.00 8.82
C GLY A 99 3.17 32.87 7.50
N SER A 100 3.92 32.87 6.41
CA SER A 100 3.36 32.66 5.08
C SER A 100 4.27 31.82 4.22
N VAL A 101 3.64 30.89 3.50
CA VAL A 101 4.28 29.94 2.59
C VAL A 101 3.58 30.04 1.25
N THR A 102 4.35 30.16 0.19
CA THR A 102 3.83 30.22 -1.18
C THR A 102 4.38 29.04 -1.98
N VAL A 103 3.47 28.24 -2.50
CA VAL A 103 3.73 27.20 -3.50
C VAL A 103 3.55 27.82 -4.88
N SER A 104 4.50 27.60 -5.78
CA SER A 104 4.51 28.15 -7.14
C SER A 104 4.75 27.06 -8.18
N LEU A 105 4.00 27.12 -9.27
CA LEU A 105 4.12 26.25 -10.43
C LEU A 105 4.88 26.96 -11.55
N PRO A 106 5.58 26.21 -12.43
CA PRO A 106 6.36 26.80 -13.52
C PRO A 106 5.49 27.45 -14.60
N GLU A 107 4.25 26.97 -14.78
CA GLU A 107 3.27 27.47 -15.73
C GLU A 107 1.88 27.52 -15.09
N ILE A 108 0.95 28.26 -15.71
CA ILE A 108 -0.45 28.32 -15.25
C ILE A 108 -1.07 26.94 -15.38
N HIS A 109 -1.51 26.40 -14.25
CA HIS A 109 -2.22 25.14 -14.19
C HIS A 109 -3.70 25.36 -14.51
N ALA A 110 -4.08 25.05 -15.75
CA ALA A 110 -5.44 25.23 -16.25
C ALA A 110 -6.43 24.15 -15.78
N SER A 111 -5.93 22.94 -15.48
CA SER A 111 -6.73 21.82 -14.99
C SER A 111 -7.34 22.10 -13.61
N ALA A 112 -8.37 21.32 -13.27
CA ALA A 112 -9.02 21.41 -11.98
C ALA A 112 -8.30 20.55 -10.96
N THR A 113 -7.69 21.17 -9.96
CA THR A 113 -7.21 20.45 -8.79
C THR A 113 -8.26 20.44 -7.68
N SER A 114 -8.46 19.28 -7.07
CA SER A 114 -9.29 19.09 -5.89
C SER A 114 -8.54 19.61 -4.66
N GLY A 115 -8.44 20.93 -4.54
CA GLY A 115 -7.98 21.70 -3.39
C GLY A 115 -6.56 21.42 -2.88
N LEU A 116 -6.40 21.47 -1.55
CA LEU A 116 -5.11 21.41 -0.85
C LEU A 116 -5.23 20.67 0.48
N THR A 117 -4.17 19.94 0.87
CA THR A 117 -4.02 19.35 2.21
C THR A 117 -2.75 19.89 2.85
N ILE A 118 -2.88 20.35 4.09
CA ILE A 118 -1.78 20.96 4.85
C ILE A 118 -1.58 20.18 6.15
N ASN A 119 -0.37 19.68 6.35
CA ASN A 119 0.06 19.09 7.62
C ASN A 119 0.86 20.14 8.39
N TRP A 120 0.34 20.51 9.56
CA TRP A 120 0.91 21.50 10.48
C TRP A 120 1.91 20.84 11.43
N GLY A 121 2.16 21.46 12.59
CA GLY A 121 3.08 20.96 13.62
C GLY A 121 2.59 19.73 14.38
N GLY A 122 2.18 18.67 13.67
CA GLY A 122 1.62 17.45 14.25
C GLY A 122 2.59 16.77 15.23
N ARG A 123 3.89 16.87 15.01
CA ARG A 123 4.92 16.38 15.94
C ARG A 123 4.82 16.99 17.34
N LEU A 124 4.26 18.19 17.46
CA LEU A 124 4.18 18.97 18.69
C LEU A 124 2.75 19.20 19.17
N ASP A 125 1.78 18.55 18.52
CA ASP A 125 0.36 18.78 18.75
C ASP A 125 -0.06 20.25 18.56
N GLU A 126 0.43 20.86 17.47
CA GLU A 126 0.18 22.26 17.14
C GLU A 126 -0.50 22.45 15.79
N TYR A 127 -1.27 23.53 15.68
CA TYR A 127 -2.05 23.87 14.50
C TYR A 127 -2.36 25.37 14.47
N PRO A 128 -2.59 25.98 13.29
CA PRO A 128 -3.13 27.31 13.21
C PRO A 128 -4.60 27.30 13.63
N THR A 129 -5.03 28.30 14.41
CA THR A 129 -6.45 28.50 14.72
C THR A 129 -7.14 29.34 13.65
N VAL A 130 -6.38 30.20 12.96
CA VAL A 130 -6.87 31.02 11.84
C VAL A 130 -5.80 31.09 10.75
N PHE A 131 -6.17 30.76 9.52
CA PHE A 131 -5.30 30.89 8.35
C PHE A 131 -6.13 31.11 7.08
N THR A 132 -5.50 31.69 6.06
CA THR A 132 -6.08 31.94 4.74
C THR A 132 -5.30 31.20 3.67
N VAL A 133 -6.01 30.60 2.72
CA VAL A 133 -5.45 30.02 1.50
C VAL A 133 -5.92 30.86 0.32
N THR A 134 -4.97 31.39 -0.44
CA THR A 134 -5.21 32.25 -1.60
C THR A 134 -4.51 31.64 -2.81
N ALA A 135 -5.25 31.26 -3.85
CA ALA A 135 -4.68 30.84 -5.13
C ALA A 135 -4.72 32.02 -6.12
N LYS A 136 -3.66 32.18 -6.91
CA LYS A 136 -3.50 33.29 -7.85
C LYS A 136 -3.09 32.82 -9.25
N ASN A 137 -3.40 33.68 -10.22
CA ASN A 137 -2.88 33.67 -11.58
C ASN A 137 -2.15 34.99 -11.81
N GLY A 138 -0.82 34.98 -11.71
CA GLY A 138 -0.03 36.19 -11.54
C GLY A 138 -0.52 37.00 -10.33
N ASP A 139 -1.07 38.17 -10.57
CA ASP A 139 -1.59 39.05 -9.53
C ASP A 139 -3.10 38.87 -9.25
N GLU A 140 -3.83 38.15 -10.12
CA GLU A 140 -5.27 37.93 -9.98
C GLU A 140 -5.56 36.83 -8.96
N VAL A 141 -6.42 37.10 -7.96
CA VAL A 141 -6.89 36.09 -7.01
C VAL A 141 -8.01 35.28 -7.65
N VAL A 142 -7.76 33.99 -7.89
CA VAL A 142 -8.74 33.06 -8.48
C VAL A 142 -9.50 32.27 -7.42
N TYR A 143 -8.94 32.14 -6.22
CA TYR A 143 -9.59 31.52 -5.08
C TYR A 143 -9.06 32.12 -3.78
N GLU A 144 -9.95 32.31 -2.81
CA GLU A 144 -9.56 32.67 -1.45
C GLU A 144 -10.53 32.03 -0.45
N SER A 145 -9.97 31.45 0.60
CA SER A 145 -10.75 30.91 1.72
C SER A 145 -10.01 31.13 3.03
N THR A 146 -10.76 31.56 4.04
CA THR A 146 -10.25 31.73 5.40
C THR A 146 -10.87 30.67 6.29
N VAL A 147 -10.02 29.89 6.94
CA VAL A 147 -10.40 28.92 7.96
C VAL A 147 -10.27 29.58 9.32
N THR A 148 -11.33 29.51 10.11
CA THR A 148 -11.39 29.99 11.49
C THR A 148 -11.68 28.83 12.43
N ASP A 149 -11.29 28.98 13.70
CA ASP A 149 -11.52 27.98 14.76
C ASP A 149 -10.99 26.57 14.43
N ASN A 150 -9.90 26.50 13.66
CA ASN A 150 -9.28 25.21 13.34
C ASN A 150 -8.67 24.58 14.60
N THR A 151 -8.97 23.30 14.79
CA THR A 151 -8.45 22.47 15.89
C THR A 151 -7.65 21.26 15.39
N ALA A 152 -7.46 21.14 14.07
CA ALA A 152 -6.83 19.99 13.44
C ALA A 152 -5.38 20.28 13.02
N GLN A 153 -4.50 19.31 13.26
CA GLN A 153 -3.12 19.30 12.78
C GLN A 153 -3.00 19.03 11.27
N VAL A 154 -4.05 18.47 10.67
CA VAL A 154 -4.17 18.28 9.23
C VAL A 154 -5.42 19.02 8.76
N SER A 155 -5.24 20.00 7.88
CA SER A 155 -6.35 20.76 7.30
C SER A 155 -6.52 20.43 5.83
N ALA A 156 -7.72 20.01 5.44
CA ALA A 156 -8.13 19.77 4.05
C ALA A 156 -9.03 20.91 3.56
N ILE A 157 -8.66 21.55 2.44
CA ILE A 157 -9.33 22.72 1.86
C ILE A 157 -10.14 22.35 0.63
N PHE A 158 -11.36 21.84 0.82
CA PHE A 158 -12.22 21.39 -0.27
C PHE A 158 -12.59 22.52 -1.23
N ALA A 159 -11.94 22.53 -2.40
CA ALA A 159 -12.13 23.55 -3.43
C ALA A 159 -11.78 23.00 -4.81
N LYS A 160 -12.41 23.55 -5.84
CA LYS A 160 -12.01 23.32 -7.23
C LYS A 160 -11.08 24.45 -7.65
N LEU A 161 -9.77 24.22 -7.57
CA LEU A 161 -8.75 25.20 -7.95
C LEU A 161 -8.45 25.05 -9.45
N GLN A 162 -8.57 26.14 -10.21
CA GLN A 162 -8.35 26.16 -11.65
C GLN A 162 -7.66 27.46 -12.06
N ASN A 163 -6.87 27.40 -13.13
CA ASN A 163 -6.19 28.55 -13.72
C ASN A 163 -5.34 29.30 -12.68
N TYR A 164 -4.48 28.58 -11.96
CA TYR A 164 -3.58 29.17 -10.96
C TYR A 164 -2.12 28.83 -11.26
N ASP A 165 -1.20 29.71 -10.87
CA ASP A 165 0.24 29.47 -10.88
C ASP A 165 0.84 29.45 -9.48
N SER A 166 0.08 29.88 -8.46
CA SER A 166 0.56 29.95 -7.10
C SER A 166 -0.55 29.78 -6.07
N ILE A 167 -0.20 29.16 -4.94
CA ILE A 167 -1.07 29.00 -3.76
C ILE A 167 -0.30 29.54 -2.56
N THR A 168 -0.83 30.58 -1.92
CA THR A 168 -0.26 31.17 -0.71
C THR A 168 -1.10 30.81 0.50
N ILE A 169 -0.44 30.24 1.51
CA ILE A 169 -1.00 29.98 2.82
C ILE A 169 -0.50 31.06 3.77
N THR A 170 -1.41 31.77 4.44
CA THR A 170 -1.08 32.82 5.40
C THR A 170 -1.68 32.48 6.75
N VAL A 171 -0.83 32.27 7.75
CA VAL A 171 -1.25 31.96 9.12
C VAL A 171 -1.39 33.26 9.92
N HIS A 172 -2.56 33.44 10.53
CA HIS A 172 -2.92 34.64 11.29
C HIS A 172 -2.91 34.38 12.81
N ALA A 173 -3.17 33.15 13.24
CA ALA A 173 -3.17 32.77 14.64
C ALA A 173 -2.78 31.29 14.82
N TRP A 174 -2.15 30.98 15.96
CA TRP A 174 -1.61 29.66 16.31
C TRP A 174 -2.26 29.09 17.58
N SER A 175 -2.24 27.76 17.75
CA SER A 175 -2.87 27.07 18.89
C SER A 175 -2.28 27.45 20.25
N LEU A 176 -0.99 27.80 20.28
CA LEU A 176 -0.26 28.20 21.47
C LEU A 176 0.42 29.57 21.27
N PRO A 177 0.39 30.47 22.26
CA PRO A 177 1.04 31.78 22.18
C PRO A 177 2.57 31.65 22.22
N HIS A 178 3.29 32.58 21.60
CA HIS A 178 4.77 32.62 21.56
C HIS A 178 5.40 31.36 20.95
N ARG A 179 4.75 30.86 19.90
CA ARG A 179 5.17 29.70 19.13
C ARG A 179 5.29 30.09 17.67
N ARG A 180 6.31 29.57 17.01
CA ARG A 180 6.54 29.70 15.57
C ARG A 180 5.55 28.83 14.82
N VAL A 181 5.13 29.33 13.66
CA VAL A 181 4.31 28.58 12.71
C VAL A 181 5.14 27.43 12.18
N ARG A 182 4.56 26.23 12.17
CA ARG A 182 5.17 25.01 11.66
C ARG A 182 4.26 24.39 10.62
N LEU A 183 4.79 24.25 9.41
CA LEU A 183 4.11 23.56 8.32
C LEU A 183 5.04 22.47 7.84
N GLU A 184 4.65 21.23 8.10
CA GLU A 184 5.46 20.03 7.89
C GLU A 184 5.34 19.51 6.47
N LYS A 185 4.12 19.59 5.89
CA LYS A 185 3.87 19.15 4.51
C LYS A 185 2.71 19.91 3.86
N ILE A 186 2.83 20.21 2.58
CA ILE A 186 1.73 20.60 1.71
C ILE A 186 1.60 19.58 0.58
N THR A 187 0.38 19.11 0.37
CA THR A 187 -0.02 18.31 -0.80
C THR A 187 -1.02 19.11 -1.62
N ILE A 188 -0.70 19.42 -2.87
CA ILE A 188 -1.64 19.99 -3.83
C ILE A 188 -2.64 18.88 -4.19
N GLY A 189 -3.90 19.03 -3.77
CA GLY A 189 -4.88 17.95 -3.74
C GLY A 189 -5.43 17.64 -2.33
N HIS A 190 -6.31 16.64 -2.24
CA HIS A 190 -6.91 16.21 -0.98
C HIS A 190 -6.42 14.85 -0.52
N ILE A 191 -6.02 14.73 0.74
CA ILE A 191 -5.89 13.45 1.41
C ILE A 191 -7.13 13.26 2.28
N LEU A 192 -7.99 12.34 1.88
CA LEU A 192 -9.12 11.89 2.67
C LEU A 192 -8.64 10.76 3.58
N THR A 193 -8.47 11.05 4.87
CA THR A 193 -8.10 10.04 5.87
C THR A 193 -9.33 9.52 6.58
N PHE A 194 -9.54 8.21 6.53
CA PHE A 194 -10.58 7.52 7.28
C PHE A 194 -9.97 6.73 8.43
N TYR A 195 -10.46 6.98 9.64
CA TYR A 195 -10.03 6.25 10.83
C TYR A 195 -11.08 5.21 11.21
N LYS A 196 -10.74 4.38 12.21
CA LYS A 196 -11.65 3.39 12.82
C LYS A 196 -13.07 3.91 13.07
N LYS A 197 -13.24 5.15 13.54
CA LYS A 197 -14.56 5.76 13.83
C LYS A 197 -15.42 6.01 12.59
N ASP A 198 -14.80 6.13 11.42
CA ASP A 198 -15.45 6.45 10.15
C ASP A 198 -15.78 5.17 9.36
N ILE A 199 -15.18 4.03 9.74
CA ILE A 199 -15.24 2.74 9.03
C ILE A 199 -16.19 1.78 9.76
N PHE A 200 -17.29 1.40 9.11
CA PHE A 200 -18.24 0.41 9.64
C PHE A 200 -17.77 -1.02 9.44
N SER A 201 -17.17 -1.31 8.30
CA SER A 201 -16.57 -2.61 8.02
C SER A 201 -15.36 -2.45 7.12
N TYR A 202 -14.38 -3.32 7.30
CA TYR A 202 -13.21 -3.40 6.44
C TYR A 202 -12.85 -4.87 6.21
N THR A 203 -12.50 -5.20 4.99
CA THR A 203 -11.98 -6.51 4.58
C THR A 203 -10.77 -6.31 3.67
N HIS A 204 -9.71 -7.08 3.88
CA HIS A 204 -8.53 -7.16 3.03
C HIS A 204 -8.35 -8.63 2.64
N GLU A 205 -8.36 -8.91 1.35
CA GLU A 205 -8.24 -10.25 0.78
C GLU A 205 -7.03 -10.31 -0.15
N GLN A 206 -6.15 -11.27 0.11
CA GLN A 206 -4.99 -11.59 -0.71
C GLN A 206 -5.05 -13.05 -1.14
N THR A 207 -4.74 -13.31 -2.41
CA THR A 207 -4.53 -14.63 -2.99
C THR A 207 -3.27 -14.62 -3.83
N GLY A 208 -2.43 -15.63 -3.68
CA GLY A 208 -1.19 -15.83 -4.41
C GLY A 208 -1.03 -17.29 -4.83
N HIS A 209 -0.46 -17.51 -6.01
CA HIS A 209 -0.27 -18.85 -6.57
C HIS A 209 1.22 -19.23 -6.58
N LEU A 210 1.59 -20.27 -5.83
CA LEU A 210 2.97 -20.74 -5.69
C LEU A 210 3.65 -21.15 -7.01
N ASN A 211 2.85 -21.42 -8.05
CA ASN A 211 3.32 -21.79 -9.38
C ASN A 211 2.94 -20.75 -10.47
N SER A 212 2.46 -19.57 -10.10
CA SER A 212 1.99 -18.52 -11.04
C SER A 212 1.03 -19.01 -12.12
N GLY A 213 0.18 -19.98 -11.76
CA GLY A 213 -0.82 -20.58 -12.65
C GLY A 213 -2.06 -19.71 -12.86
N GLU A 214 -2.26 -18.74 -11.97
CA GLU A 214 -3.28 -17.68 -12.03
C GLU A 214 -2.64 -16.41 -11.48
N LEU A 215 -3.16 -15.25 -11.86
CA LEU A 215 -2.73 -13.97 -11.32
C LEU A 215 -3.11 -13.84 -9.85
N PRO A 216 -2.23 -13.25 -9.02
CA PRO A 216 -2.57 -12.93 -7.65
C PRO A 216 -3.73 -11.92 -7.61
N LYS A 217 -4.42 -11.89 -6.48
CA LYS A 217 -5.45 -10.90 -6.20
C LYS A 217 -5.13 -10.26 -4.86
N ASN A 218 -5.06 -8.95 -4.81
CA ASN A 218 -5.03 -8.23 -3.55
C ASN A 218 -6.04 -7.09 -3.59
N SER A 219 -6.96 -7.08 -2.64
CA SER A 219 -8.03 -6.09 -2.61
C SER A 219 -8.49 -5.76 -1.21
N ILE A 220 -9.01 -4.54 -1.06
CA ILE A 220 -9.68 -4.08 0.13
C ILE A 220 -11.11 -3.70 -0.21
N THR A 221 -12.02 -3.98 0.72
CA THR A 221 -13.39 -3.49 0.69
C THR A 221 -13.68 -2.82 2.02
N PHE A 222 -14.17 -1.58 1.99
CA PHE A 222 -14.51 -0.85 3.21
C PHE A 222 -15.83 -0.10 3.06
N THR A 223 -16.49 0.08 4.20
CA THR A 223 -17.80 0.73 4.29
C THR A 223 -17.68 1.97 5.17
N LEU A 224 -18.12 3.11 4.67
CA LEU A 224 -18.13 4.38 5.38
C LEU A 224 -19.55 4.84 5.72
N ASP A 225 -19.65 5.67 6.75
CA ASP A 225 -20.88 6.42 7.08
C ASP A 225 -21.30 7.33 5.91
N ASN A 226 -22.57 7.25 5.54
CA ASN A 226 -23.22 8.09 4.55
C ASN A 226 -24.57 8.65 5.04
N THR A 227 -24.80 8.71 6.36
CA THR A 227 -26.06 9.20 6.93
C THR A 227 -26.42 10.64 6.51
N ASP A 228 -25.42 11.47 6.20
CA ASP A 228 -25.58 12.84 5.68
C ASP A 228 -25.66 12.91 4.14
N GLY A 229 -25.55 11.76 3.47
CA GLY A 229 -25.57 11.64 2.02
C GLY A 229 -24.31 12.19 1.34
N ARG A 230 -23.18 12.36 2.05
CA ARG A 230 -21.95 12.94 1.48
C ARG A 230 -21.37 12.15 0.31
N TRP A 231 -21.58 10.84 0.25
CA TRP A 231 -21.08 9.96 -0.82
C TRP A 231 -22.12 9.68 -1.91
N ASN A 232 -23.30 10.29 -1.83
CA ASN A 232 -24.34 10.13 -2.84
C ASN A 232 -23.92 10.82 -4.15
N PRO A 233 -23.88 10.12 -5.30
CA PRO A 233 -23.50 10.73 -6.59
C PRO A 233 -24.41 11.89 -7.02
N ASN A 234 -25.64 11.95 -6.49
CA ASN A 234 -26.58 13.03 -6.77
C ASN A 234 -26.44 14.23 -5.80
N ASN A 235 -25.50 14.19 -4.85
CA ASN A 235 -25.24 15.30 -3.94
C ASN A 235 -24.23 16.27 -4.57
N PRO A 236 -24.66 17.47 -5.04
CA PRO A 236 -23.78 18.40 -5.74
C PRO A 236 -22.71 19.02 -4.84
N THR A 237 -22.89 18.94 -3.52
CA THR A 237 -21.93 19.37 -2.49
C THR A 237 -21.29 18.19 -1.77
N GLY A 238 -21.48 16.98 -2.29
CA GLY A 238 -20.94 15.74 -1.73
C GLY A 238 -19.44 15.61 -1.94
N MET A 239 -18.87 14.62 -1.26
CA MET A 239 -17.46 14.24 -1.35
C MET A 239 -17.15 13.37 -2.58
N GLU A 240 -18.18 12.79 -3.19
CA GLU A 240 -18.02 11.90 -4.35
C GLU A 240 -17.35 12.58 -5.55
N GLN A 241 -17.60 13.88 -5.76
CA GLN A 241 -16.98 14.66 -6.84
C GLN A 241 -15.45 14.74 -6.76
N TYR A 242 -14.87 14.37 -5.62
CA TYR A 242 -13.43 14.35 -5.39
C TYR A 242 -12.84 12.93 -5.53
N LEU A 243 -13.66 11.91 -5.74
CA LEU A 243 -13.19 10.54 -5.99
C LEU A 243 -12.99 10.30 -7.48
N SER A 244 -12.02 9.45 -7.80
CA SER A 244 -11.77 9.00 -9.17
C SER A 244 -11.31 7.55 -9.17
N GLU A 245 -11.60 6.83 -10.25
CA GLU A 245 -11.00 5.52 -10.48
C GLU A 245 -9.48 5.63 -10.49
N ARG A 246 -8.81 4.54 -10.10
CA ARG A 246 -7.35 4.43 -10.01
C ARG A 246 -6.70 5.41 -9.01
N GLN A 247 -7.49 6.00 -8.12
CA GLN A 247 -6.96 6.85 -7.06
C GLN A 247 -6.18 6.03 -6.02
N LYS A 248 -4.96 6.48 -5.67
CA LYS A 248 -4.06 5.77 -4.74
C LYS A 248 -4.56 5.85 -3.29
N LEU A 249 -4.68 4.69 -2.67
CA LEU A 249 -5.00 4.48 -1.26
C LEU A 249 -3.79 3.87 -0.54
N LYS A 250 -3.39 4.45 0.59
CA LYS A 250 -2.45 3.82 1.52
C LYS A 250 -3.20 3.39 2.76
N VAL A 251 -3.06 2.13 3.15
CA VAL A 251 -3.74 1.58 4.34
C VAL A 251 -2.71 1.19 5.38
N ARG A 252 -3.01 1.47 6.65
CA ARG A 252 -2.17 1.09 7.80
C ARG A 252 -3.02 0.44 8.90
N TYR A 253 -2.40 -0.50 9.61
CA TYR A 253 -2.98 -1.17 10.78
C TYR A 253 -2.26 -0.69 12.03
N GLY A 254 -3.04 -0.37 13.06
CA GLY A 254 -2.53 0.12 14.34
C GLY A 254 -2.85 -0.82 15.49
N LEU A 255 -1.93 -0.95 16.43
CA LEU A 255 -2.14 -1.61 17.72
C LEU A 255 -1.79 -0.64 18.84
N ASP A 256 -2.70 -0.45 19.79
CA ASP A 256 -2.44 0.32 21.00
C ASP A 256 -1.47 -0.44 21.92
N ILE A 257 -0.33 0.17 22.18
CA ILE A 257 0.72 -0.28 23.09
C ILE A 257 0.86 0.76 24.19
N ASP A 258 0.20 0.49 25.32
CA ASP A 258 0.24 1.32 26.53
C ASP A 258 -0.11 2.80 26.29
N GLY A 259 -1.10 3.06 25.43
CA GLY A 259 -1.59 4.40 25.07
C GLY A 259 -0.92 5.01 23.85
N THR A 260 0.04 4.31 23.22
CA THR A 260 0.68 4.73 21.97
C THR A 260 0.39 3.73 20.87
N ILE A 261 -0.07 4.20 19.71
CA ILE A 261 -0.38 3.33 18.58
C ILE A 261 0.91 3.07 17.78
N GLU A 262 1.35 1.81 17.75
CA GLU A 262 2.33 1.36 16.76
C GLU A 262 1.59 1.08 15.45
N TRP A 263 2.13 1.55 14.32
CA TRP A 263 1.52 1.41 13.00
C TRP A 263 2.37 0.55 12.08
N ILE A 264 1.73 -0.34 11.33
CA ILE A 264 2.33 -1.09 10.23
C ILE A 264 1.59 -0.79 8.92
N PRO A 265 2.28 -0.75 7.77
CA PRO A 265 1.61 -0.73 6.48
C PRO A 265 0.75 -1.98 6.31
N ALA A 266 -0.41 -1.80 5.70
CA ALA A 266 -1.32 -2.86 5.28
C ALA A 266 -1.23 -3.13 3.77
N GLY A 267 -1.07 -2.06 2.98
CA GLY A 267 -0.92 -2.14 1.53
C GLY A 267 -1.16 -0.81 0.83
N THR A 268 -0.68 -0.74 -0.41
CA THR A 268 -1.03 0.31 -1.38
C THR A 268 -2.05 -0.25 -2.37
N PHE A 269 -3.15 0.46 -2.55
CA PHE A 269 -4.28 0.06 -3.40
C PHE A 269 -4.73 1.22 -4.29
N TYR A 270 -5.59 0.91 -5.26
CA TYR A 270 -6.14 1.84 -6.22
C TYR A 270 -7.66 1.68 -6.24
N LEU A 271 -8.38 2.79 -6.05
CA LEU A 271 -9.84 2.78 -6.00
C LEU A 271 -10.41 2.25 -7.32
N SER A 272 -11.20 1.20 -7.28
CA SER A 272 -11.80 0.58 -8.47
C SER A 272 -13.29 0.82 -8.56
N GLU A 273 -14.02 0.69 -7.44
CA GLU A 273 -15.49 0.76 -7.44
C GLU A 273 -15.99 1.48 -6.19
N TRP A 274 -17.08 2.25 -6.32
CA TRP A 274 -17.85 2.75 -5.19
C TRP A 274 -19.35 2.65 -5.46
N ARG A 275 -20.12 2.40 -4.39
CA ARG A 275 -21.58 2.35 -4.47
C ARG A 275 -22.24 2.80 -3.18
N VAL A 276 -23.38 3.48 -3.32
CA VAL A 276 -24.29 3.78 -2.21
C VAL A 276 -25.50 2.84 -2.32
N PRO A 277 -25.70 1.88 -1.39
CA PRO A 277 -26.86 0.99 -1.40
C PRO A 277 -28.18 1.75 -1.22
N ASN A 278 -29.31 1.07 -1.51
CA ASN A 278 -30.65 1.65 -1.40
C ASN A 278 -31.00 2.20 0.00
N ASN A 279 -30.34 1.74 1.06
CA ASN A 279 -30.55 2.30 2.40
C ASN A 279 -30.06 3.76 2.50
N GLY A 280 -29.12 4.17 1.64
CA GLY A 280 -28.50 5.49 1.63
C GLY A 280 -27.61 5.80 2.83
N LEU A 281 -27.56 4.93 3.84
CA LEU A 281 -26.88 5.19 5.12
C LEU A 281 -25.39 4.85 5.10
N GLU A 282 -24.95 4.09 4.11
CA GLU A 282 -23.58 3.61 3.99
C GLU A 282 -23.07 3.78 2.56
N ALA A 283 -21.76 3.91 2.39
CA ALA A 283 -21.10 3.86 1.10
C ALA A 283 -20.05 2.74 1.12
N ASN A 284 -20.04 1.91 0.08
CA ASN A 284 -19.10 0.80 -0.07
C ASN A 284 -18.06 1.13 -1.13
N PHE A 285 -16.81 0.88 -0.81
CA PHE A 285 -15.66 1.12 -1.68
C PHE A 285 -14.87 -0.17 -1.86
N VAL A 286 -14.37 -0.38 -3.08
CA VAL A 286 -13.46 -1.46 -3.43
C VAL A 286 -12.22 -0.82 -4.02
N ALA A 287 -11.06 -1.24 -3.53
CA ALA A 287 -9.77 -0.88 -4.10
C ALA A 287 -8.92 -2.14 -4.29
N ARG A 288 -8.15 -2.16 -5.38
CA ARG A 288 -7.35 -3.31 -5.81
C ARG A 288 -5.89 -2.89 -5.95
N ASP A 289 -4.99 -3.85 -5.92
CA ASP A 289 -3.56 -3.58 -6.15
C ASP A 289 -3.26 -3.26 -7.62
N ILE A 290 -1.97 -3.12 -7.95
CA ILE A 290 -1.52 -2.71 -9.28
C ILE A 290 -1.99 -3.63 -10.41
N PHE A 291 -2.34 -4.89 -10.14
CA PHE A 291 -2.83 -5.79 -11.19
C PHE A 291 -4.12 -5.26 -11.85
N GLU A 292 -4.86 -4.35 -11.20
CA GLU A 292 -5.99 -3.64 -11.81
C GLU A 292 -5.60 -2.90 -13.11
N TYR A 293 -4.38 -2.35 -13.18
CA TYR A 293 -3.87 -1.71 -14.40
C TYR A 293 -3.52 -2.74 -15.49
N LEU A 294 -3.19 -3.97 -15.11
CA LEU A 294 -2.72 -4.99 -16.05
C LEU A 294 -3.87 -5.82 -16.63
N LEU A 295 -4.94 -6.03 -15.86
CA LEU A 295 -6.03 -6.95 -16.17
C LEU A 295 -6.85 -6.55 -17.40
N ASN A 296 -7.05 -5.25 -17.61
CA ASN A 296 -7.96 -4.73 -18.64
C ASN A 296 -7.23 -4.08 -19.84
N GLU A 297 -5.90 -4.01 -19.80
CA GLU A 297 -5.10 -3.36 -20.85
C GLU A 297 -4.56 -4.38 -21.84
N THR A 298 -4.68 -4.06 -23.14
CA THR A 298 -4.22 -4.93 -24.22
C THR A 298 -2.71 -4.77 -24.41
N TYR A 299 -1.98 -5.87 -24.51
CA TYR A 299 -0.55 -5.85 -24.78
C TYR A 299 -0.25 -5.41 -26.21
N THR A 300 0.54 -4.35 -26.36
CA THR A 300 0.92 -3.79 -27.68
C THR A 300 2.43 -3.79 -27.94
N GLY A 301 3.23 -4.28 -26.98
CA GLY A 301 4.69 -4.34 -27.04
C GLY A 301 5.27 -5.39 -27.98
N GLY A 302 6.58 -5.60 -27.88
CA GLY A 302 7.31 -6.55 -28.72
C GLY A 302 6.84 -8.00 -28.51
N ARG A 303 6.72 -8.78 -29.58
CA ARG A 303 6.26 -10.18 -29.47
C ARG A 303 7.37 -11.21 -29.22
N SER A 304 8.64 -10.81 -29.23
CA SER A 304 9.77 -11.74 -29.04
C SER A 304 10.92 -11.04 -28.33
N GLY A 305 11.52 -11.70 -27.35
CA GLY A 305 12.55 -11.11 -26.52
C GLY A 305 12.91 -11.96 -25.31
N LYS A 306 13.64 -11.37 -24.37
CA LYS A 306 13.79 -11.95 -23.02
C LYS A 306 12.47 -11.84 -22.27
N LEU A 307 12.19 -12.78 -21.36
CA LEU A 307 11.00 -12.68 -20.52
C LEU A 307 11.01 -11.39 -19.69
N TYR A 308 12.20 -10.94 -19.28
CA TYR A 308 12.40 -9.64 -18.63
C TYR A 308 11.86 -8.48 -19.47
N ASP A 309 12.29 -8.39 -20.74
CA ASP A 309 11.90 -7.31 -21.65
C ASP A 309 10.40 -7.36 -21.96
N LEU A 310 9.83 -8.57 -22.14
CA LEU A 310 8.39 -8.74 -22.39
C LEU A 310 7.53 -8.30 -21.20
N ILE A 311 8.00 -8.53 -19.97
CA ILE A 311 7.34 -8.01 -18.76
C ILE A 311 7.41 -6.49 -18.76
N TRP A 312 8.58 -5.92 -19.03
CA TRP A 312 8.76 -4.47 -19.04
C TRP A 312 7.85 -3.79 -20.08
N ASP A 313 7.82 -4.32 -21.30
CA ASP A 313 6.92 -3.86 -22.38
C ASP A 313 5.43 -3.94 -21.96
N ALA A 314 5.06 -4.96 -21.18
CA ALA A 314 3.68 -5.14 -20.71
C ALA A 314 3.31 -4.15 -19.61
N LEU A 315 4.26 -3.84 -18.72
CA LEU A 315 4.12 -2.79 -17.71
C LEU A 315 3.98 -1.41 -18.37
N ASP A 316 4.82 -1.09 -19.34
CA ASP A 316 4.76 0.17 -20.11
C ASP A 316 3.44 0.30 -20.89
N SER A 317 3.02 -0.78 -21.57
CA SER A 317 1.74 -0.82 -22.31
C SER A 317 0.50 -0.59 -21.43
N ALA A 318 0.58 -0.92 -20.13
CA ALA A 318 -0.54 -0.79 -19.21
C ALA A 318 -0.73 0.62 -18.63
N GLY A 319 0.16 1.57 -18.96
CA GLY A 319 0.09 2.94 -18.47
C GLY A 319 0.14 3.03 -16.94
N ILE A 320 0.96 2.17 -16.33
CA ILE A 320 1.24 2.24 -14.89
C ILE A 320 1.82 3.62 -14.53
N PRO A 321 1.61 4.13 -13.30
CA PRO A 321 2.16 5.41 -12.88
C PRO A 321 3.69 5.49 -13.02
N ASP A 322 4.23 6.65 -13.40
CA ASP A 322 5.69 6.84 -13.58
C ASP A 322 6.50 6.63 -12.30
N ASP A 323 5.88 6.84 -11.12
CA ASP A 323 6.49 6.61 -9.80
C ASP A 323 6.45 5.14 -9.36
N PHE A 324 5.95 4.25 -10.21
CA PHE A 324 5.79 2.84 -9.90
C PHE A 324 7.13 2.11 -9.82
N VAL A 325 7.27 1.31 -8.77
CA VAL A 325 8.49 0.53 -8.49
C VAL A 325 8.21 -0.94 -8.71
N TYR A 326 9.14 -1.63 -9.37
CA TYR A 326 9.11 -3.07 -9.56
C TYR A 326 10.45 -3.70 -9.23
N ILE A 327 10.42 -4.97 -8.84
CA ILE A 327 11.58 -5.84 -8.62
C ILE A 327 11.39 -7.08 -9.51
N LEU A 328 12.24 -7.18 -10.54
CA LEU A 328 12.26 -8.29 -11.49
C LEU A 328 13.55 -9.08 -11.29
N ASP A 329 13.41 -10.38 -11.00
CA ASP A 329 14.58 -11.22 -10.74
C ASP A 329 15.44 -11.42 -12.02
N PRO A 330 16.78 -11.39 -11.92
CA PRO A 330 17.66 -11.57 -13.08
C PRO A 330 17.47 -12.88 -13.84
N SER A 331 16.93 -13.93 -13.21
CA SER A 331 16.64 -15.22 -13.86
C SER A 331 15.69 -15.10 -15.06
N LEU A 332 14.85 -14.06 -15.12
CA LEU A 332 13.99 -13.74 -16.25
C LEU A 332 14.79 -13.53 -17.56
N ASN A 333 16.06 -13.10 -17.47
CA ASN A 333 16.95 -12.93 -18.63
C ASN A 333 17.51 -14.25 -19.18
N ASN A 334 17.37 -15.36 -18.46
CA ASN A 334 17.88 -16.66 -18.90
C ASN A 334 17.03 -17.27 -20.02
N TYR A 335 15.78 -16.82 -20.15
CA TYR A 335 14.81 -17.39 -21.08
C TYR A 335 14.40 -16.36 -22.14
N SER A 336 14.19 -16.85 -23.36
CA SER A 336 13.66 -16.08 -24.47
C SER A 336 12.42 -16.78 -25.01
N ALA A 337 11.41 -16.00 -25.38
CA ALA A 337 10.16 -16.54 -25.89
C ALA A 337 9.59 -15.65 -26.99
N THR A 338 8.63 -16.21 -27.72
CA THR A 338 7.78 -15.47 -28.65
C THR A 338 6.34 -15.64 -28.20
N ILE A 339 5.66 -14.51 -27.97
CA ILE A 339 4.25 -14.47 -27.58
C ILE A 339 3.39 -15.04 -28.72
N PRO A 340 2.46 -15.97 -28.44
CA PRO A 340 1.57 -16.52 -29.47
C PRO A 340 0.78 -15.46 -30.21
N GLU A 341 0.43 -15.78 -31.47
CA GLU A 341 -0.55 -15.00 -32.23
C GLU A 341 -1.88 -14.87 -31.46
N GLY A 342 -2.56 -13.74 -31.66
CA GLY A 342 -3.76 -13.39 -30.91
C GLY A 342 -3.60 -12.15 -30.04
N GLU A 343 -4.72 -11.67 -29.52
CA GLU A 343 -4.78 -10.60 -28.53
C GLU A 343 -4.54 -11.19 -27.14
N HIS A 344 -3.69 -10.52 -26.36
CA HIS A 344 -3.38 -10.88 -24.98
C HIS A 344 -3.43 -9.61 -24.15
N THR A 345 -3.84 -9.72 -22.90
CA THR A 345 -3.74 -8.65 -21.90
C THR A 345 -2.32 -8.54 -21.36
N CYS A 346 -1.94 -7.36 -20.85
CA CYS A 346 -0.66 -7.19 -20.17
C CYS A 346 -0.52 -8.16 -18.98
N ALA A 347 -1.62 -8.37 -18.25
CA ALA A 347 -1.77 -9.36 -17.19
C ALA A 347 -1.38 -10.79 -17.62
N GLU A 348 -1.92 -11.27 -18.74
CA GLU A 348 -1.60 -12.61 -19.27
C GLU A 348 -0.13 -12.74 -19.65
N ILE A 349 0.47 -11.71 -20.27
CA ILE A 349 1.89 -11.72 -20.62
C ILE A 349 2.77 -11.83 -19.37
N VAL A 350 2.50 -11.00 -18.37
CA VAL A 350 3.23 -11.02 -17.09
C VAL A 350 3.11 -12.39 -16.41
N GLN A 351 1.90 -12.95 -16.35
CA GLN A 351 1.65 -14.27 -15.78
C GLN A 351 2.42 -15.37 -16.50
N MET A 352 2.33 -15.42 -17.83
CA MET A 352 3.03 -16.43 -18.64
C MET A 352 4.55 -16.29 -18.48
N CYS A 353 5.09 -15.07 -18.45
CA CYS A 353 6.53 -14.85 -18.29
C CYS A 353 7.02 -15.33 -16.91
N ALA A 354 6.33 -14.98 -15.83
CA ALA A 354 6.72 -15.42 -14.48
C ALA A 354 6.64 -16.94 -14.33
N ASN A 355 5.55 -17.56 -14.82
CA ASN A 355 5.41 -19.01 -14.82
C ASN A 355 6.52 -19.70 -15.63
N ALA A 356 6.89 -19.17 -16.79
CA ALA A 356 7.95 -19.73 -17.64
C ALA A 356 9.34 -19.60 -17.01
N ALA A 357 9.53 -18.66 -16.07
CA ALA A 357 10.78 -18.46 -15.33
C ALA A 357 10.81 -19.15 -13.95
N GLY A 358 9.69 -19.71 -13.47
CA GLY A 358 9.58 -20.28 -12.13
C GLY A 358 9.51 -19.22 -11.03
N CYS A 359 9.03 -18.02 -11.34
CA CYS A 359 8.85 -16.92 -10.40
C CYS A 359 7.40 -16.87 -9.90
N VAL A 360 7.23 -16.47 -8.64
CA VAL A 360 5.94 -16.01 -8.10
C VAL A 360 5.72 -14.54 -8.47
N ILE A 361 4.46 -14.11 -8.47
CA ILE A 361 4.07 -12.71 -8.73
C ILE A 361 3.25 -12.22 -7.55
N PHE A 362 3.58 -11.04 -7.01
CA PHE A 362 2.80 -10.37 -5.97
C PHE A 362 3.15 -8.88 -5.89
N GLN A 363 2.27 -8.09 -5.28
CA GLN A 363 2.59 -6.73 -4.85
C GLN A 363 2.85 -6.75 -3.34
N ASP A 364 3.92 -6.11 -2.88
CA ASP A 364 4.15 -5.93 -1.45
C ASP A 364 3.29 -4.81 -0.85
N ARG A 365 3.46 -4.59 0.46
CA ARG A 365 2.66 -3.61 1.21
C ARG A 365 3.01 -2.16 0.89
N ASP A 366 4.19 -1.90 0.32
CA ASP A 366 4.61 -0.56 -0.10
C ASP A 366 4.11 -0.23 -1.51
N GLY A 367 3.61 -1.23 -2.24
CA GLY A 367 3.08 -1.08 -3.60
C GLY A 367 4.08 -1.48 -4.68
N VAL A 368 5.18 -2.17 -4.32
CA VAL A 368 6.18 -2.66 -5.26
C VAL A 368 5.71 -3.98 -5.87
N LEU A 369 5.74 -4.11 -7.19
CA LEU A 369 5.50 -5.39 -7.87
C LEU A 369 6.77 -6.24 -7.83
N HIS A 370 6.63 -7.48 -7.38
CA HIS A 370 7.69 -8.47 -7.32
C HIS A 370 7.40 -9.60 -8.30
N ILE A 371 8.40 -9.93 -9.13
CA ILE A 371 8.43 -11.12 -9.97
C ILE A 371 9.77 -11.82 -9.75
N GLU A 372 9.76 -12.76 -8.81
CA GLU A 372 10.98 -13.40 -8.30
C GLU A 372 10.70 -14.83 -7.83
N PRO A 373 11.74 -15.68 -7.68
CA PRO A 373 11.58 -17.01 -7.09
C PRO A 373 11.00 -16.92 -5.67
N LEU A 374 10.15 -17.89 -5.31
CA LEU A 374 9.57 -17.96 -3.97
C LEU A 374 10.67 -18.04 -2.89
N SER A 375 10.67 -17.07 -1.97
CA SER A 375 11.52 -17.12 -0.78
C SER A 375 11.12 -18.31 0.10
N LYS A 376 12.10 -19.14 0.46
CA LYS A 376 11.92 -20.28 1.39
C LYS A 376 12.25 -19.92 2.84
N VAL A 377 12.42 -18.63 3.14
CA VAL A 377 12.76 -18.16 4.48
C VAL A 377 11.52 -18.22 5.37
N HIS A 378 11.66 -18.81 6.56
CA HIS A 378 10.59 -18.85 7.55
C HIS A 378 10.30 -17.45 8.11
N SER A 379 9.01 -17.11 8.20
CA SER A 379 8.55 -15.89 8.87
C SER A 379 8.76 -15.91 10.40
N ASN A 380 9.06 -17.07 10.97
CA ASN A 380 9.02 -17.36 12.42
C ASN A 380 7.65 -17.12 13.08
N ALA A 381 6.60 -16.84 12.29
CA ALA A 381 5.26 -16.70 12.81
C ALA A 381 4.66 -18.05 13.17
N VAL A 382 3.96 -18.09 14.30
CA VAL A 382 3.24 -19.28 14.77
C VAL A 382 1.78 -18.93 14.90
N ILE A 383 0.90 -19.75 14.33
CA ILE A 383 -0.54 -19.72 14.58
C ILE A 383 -0.85 -20.87 15.55
N PRO A 384 -0.85 -20.61 16.88
CA PRO A 384 -1.13 -21.63 17.87
C PRO A 384 -2.62 -21.90 17.99
N LEU A 385 -2.98 -23.09 18.48
CA LEU A 385 -4.38 -23.47 18.76
C LEU A 385 -5.08 -22.50 19.72
N THR A 386 -4.35 -21.84 20.62
CA THR A 386 -4.90 -20.85 21.56
C THR A 386 -5.39 -19.57 20.89
N LEU A 387 -4.92 -19.28 19.68
CA LEU A 387 -5.35 -18.13 18.88
C LEU A 387 -6.28 -18.54 17.73
N SER A 388 -6.45 -19.83 17.46
CA SER A 388 -7.38 -20.33 16.46
C SER A 388 -8.81 -20.38 17.00
N TYR A 389 -9.79 -19.95 16.19
CA TYR A 389 -11.21 -20.03 16.56
C TYR A 389 -11.78 -21.45 16.40
N SER A 390 -11.13 -22.27 15.59
CA SER A 390 -11.43 -23.67 15.36
C SER A 390 -10.14 -24.43 15.05
N HIS A 391 -10.20 -25.76 15.07
CA HIS A 391 -9.08 -26.56 14.59
C HIS A 391 -8.87 -26.31 13.09
N PRO A 392 -7.62 -26.25 12.60
CA PRO A 392 -7.35 -26.12 11.17
C PRO A 392 -7.98 -27.28 10.38
N GLU A 393 -8.58 -26.93 9.25
CA GLU A 393 -9.05 -27.89 8.26
C GLU A 393 -7.86 -28.38 7.43
N ILE A 394 -7.89 -29.67 7.09
CA ILE A 394 -6.83 -30.33 6.32
C ILE A 394 -7.47 -31.00 5.12
N GLU A 395 -7.06 -30.58 3.93
CA GLU A 395 -7.44 -31.21 2.67
C GLU A 395 -6.23 -31.90 2.05
N LEU A 396 -6.43 -33.13 1.55
CA LEU A 396 -5.40 -33.90 0.85
C LEU A 396 -5.77 -34.03 -0.62
N SER A 397 -4.96 -33.44 -1.50
CA SER A 397 -5.09 -33.65 -2.93
C SER A 397 -4.75 -35.11 -3.31
N LYS A 398 -5.16 -35.52 -4.51
CA LYS A 398 -4.76 -36.82 -5.06
C LYS A 398 -3.22 -36.90 -5.18
N PRO A 399 -2.63 -38.11 -5.08
CA PRO A 399 -1.20 -38.28 -5.27
C PRO A 399 -0.75 -37.74 -6.63
N LEU A 400 0.42 -37.12 -6.68
CA LEU A 400 1.03 -36.66 -7.92
C LEU A 400 1.79 -37.84 -8.55
N LYS A 401 1.32 -38.30 -9.71
CA LYS A 401 1.98 -39.35 -10.49
C LYS A 401 3.08 -38.77 -11.37
N ASN A 402 2.71 -37.77 -12.16
CA ASN A 402 3.60 -37.14 -13.12
C ASN A 402 3.35 -35.62 -13.16
N VAL A 403 4.37 -34.86 -13.53
CA VAL A 403 4.21 -33.48 -14.00
C VAL A 403 4.52 -33.45 -15.49
N ALA A 404 3.59 -33.02 -16.31
CA ALA A 404 3.74 -32.89 -17.76
C ALA A 404 3.76 -31.41 -18.14
N VAL A 405 4.83 -30.97 -18.79
CA VAL A 405 5.02 -29.58 -19.19
C VAL A 405 5.15 -29.53 -20.71
N SER A 406 4.29 -28.76 -21.38
CA SER A 406 4.39 -28.55 -22.82
C SER A 406 5.47 -27.54 -23.16
N TYR A 407 6.21 -27.79 -24.24
CA TYR A 407 7.18 -26.86 -24.81
C TYR A 407 7.21 -27.03 -26.34
N GLY A 408 6.88 -25.97 -27.09
CA GLY A 408 6.60 -26.10 -28.52
C GLY A 408 5.52 -27.16 -28.80
N GLU A 409 5.81 -28.10 -29.71
CA GLU A 409 4.93 -29.24 -30.03
C GLU A 409 5.21 -30.50 -29.16
N ASN A 410 6.16 -30.42 -28.23
CA ASN A 410 6.61 -31.54 -27.41
C ASN A 410 6.09 -31.44 -25.97
N ASN A 411 6.23 -32.54 -25.23
CA ASN A 411 5.93 -32.60 -23.80
C ASN A 411 7.09 -33.22 -23.04
N TYR A 412 7.55 -32.55 -21.98
CA TYR A 412 8.44 -33.13 -20.98
C TYR A 412 7.58 -33.74 -19.88
N SER A 413 7.91 -34.95 -19.42
CA SER A 413 7.18 -35.60 -18.32
C SER A 413 8.13 -36.06 -17.23
N LEU A 414 7.98 -35.46 -16.05
CA LEU A 414 8.68 -35.86 -14.83
C LEU A 414 7.83 -36.87 -14.08
N SER A 415 8.35 -38.08 -13.88
CA SER A 415 7.69 -39.06 -13.02
C SER A 415 7.99 -38.79 -11.54
N VAL A 416 6.95 -38.72 -10.73
CA VAL A 416 7.01 -38.43 -9.29
C VAL A 416 6.62 -39.66 -8.48
N GLY A 417 5.60 -40.40 -8.91
CA GLY A 417 5.09 -41.58 -8.22
C GLY A 417 4.50 -42.63 -9.16
N SER A 418 4.22 -43.81 -8.62
CA SER A 418 3.69 -44.95 -9.40
C SER A 418 2.17 -44.89 -9.66
N SER A 419 1.44 -44.06 -8.91
CA SER A 419 -0.02 -43.89 -9.02
C SER A 419 -0.43 -42.47 -8.67
N GLY A 420 -1.61 -42.03 -9.14
CA GLY A 420 -2.10 -40.68 -8.94
C GLY A 420 -2.44 -39.94 -10.24
N GLU A 421 -2.51 -38.62 -10.16
CA GLU A 421 -2.84 -37.72 -11.28
C GLU A 421 -1.60 -37.15 -11.94
N THR A 422 -1.74 -36.87 -13.24
CA THR A 422 -0.75 -36.08 -13.98
C THR A 422 -1.14 -34.61 -13.86
N GLN A 423 -0.27 -33.79 -13.27
CA GLN A 423 -0.42 -32.34 -13.34
C GLN A 423 0.11 -31.86 -14.69
N THR A 424 -0.71 -31.18 -15.47
CA THR A 424 -0.29 -30.56 -16.73
C THR A 424 0.00 -29.08 -16.51
N VAL A 425 1.07 -28.58 -17.13
CA VAL A 425 1.41 -27.17 -17.24
C VAL A 425 1.49 -26.84 -18.71
N SER A 426 0.67 -25.89 -19.15
CA SER A 426 0.66 -25.43 -20.54
C SER A 426 0.95 -23.94 -20.57
N ASN A 427 2.18 -23.61 -20.95
CA ASN A 427 2.61 -22.23 -21.11
C ASN A 427 3.38 -22.10 -22.43
N PRO A 428 2.89 -21.31 -23.39
CA PRO A 428 3.50 -21.19 -24.71
C PRO A 428 4.88 -20.53 -24.69
N LEU A 429 5.26 -19.86 -23.60
CA LEU A 429 6.56 -19.21 -23.46
C LEU A 429 7.67 -20.17 -22.98
N ILE A 430 7.34 -21.43 -22.70
CA ILE A 430 8.33 -22.46 -22.40
C ILE A 430 8.89 -22.98 -23.73
N GLY A 431 10.12 -22.57 -24.04
CA GLY A 431 10.73 -22.75 -25.36
C GLY A 431 11.68 -23.95 -25.49
N SER A 432 12.08 -24.59 -24.38
CA SER A 432 13.07 -25.68 -24.41
C SER A 432 12.77 -26.79 -23.42
N GLU A 433 13.28 -27.99 -23.71
CA GLU A 433 13.15 -29.14 -22.81
C GLU A 433 13.80 -28.89 -21.44
N ALA A 434 14.96 -28.22 -21.40
CA ALA A 434 15.64 -27.90 -20.14
C ALA A 434 14.81 -26.95 -19.26
N GLN A 435 14.15 -25.96 -19.87
CA GLN A 435 13.21 -25.08 -19.17
C GLN A 435 11.98 -25.87 -18.70
N ALA A 436 11.42 -26.74 -19.54
CA ALA A 436 10.29 -27.59 -19.18
C ALA A 436 10.63 -28.54 -18.00
N GLU A 437 11.84 -29.10 -17.96
CA GLU A 437 12.34 -29.89 -16.83
C GLU A 437 12.44 -29.06 -15.55
N PHE A 438 12.97 -27.84 -15.63
CA PHE A 438 13.04 -26.93 -14.50
C PHE A 438 11.63 -26.62 -13.94
N ILE A 439 10.69 -26.25 -14.80
CA ILE A 439 9.30 -25.99 -14.40
C ILE A 439 8.62 -27.25 -13.84
N ALA A 440 8.88 -28.42 -14.40
CA ALA A 440 8.34 -29.67 -13.88
C ALA A 440 8.81 -29.97 -12.45
N LYS A 441 10.09 -29.69 -12.14
CA LYS A 441 10.66 -29.82 -10.79
C LYS A 441 10.05 -28.80 -9.83
N TRP A 442 9.93 -27.54 -10.25
CA TRP A 442 9.30 -26.49 -9.44
C TRP A 442 7.86 -26.85 -9.06
N VAL A 443 7.04 -27.26 -10.04
CA VAL A 443 5.65 -27.68 -9.80
C VAL A 443 5.57 -28.93 -8.93
N ARG A 444 6.47 -29.91 -9.12
CA ARG A 444 6.56 -31.08 -8.24
C ARG A 444 6.81 -30.64 -6.80
N ASP A 445 7.78 -29.78 -6.55
CA ASP A 445 8.19 -29.38 -5.21
C ASP A 445 7.04 -28.68 -4.46
N THR A 446 6.26 -27.87 -5.17
CA THR A 446 5.03 -27.27 -4.64
C THR A 446 3.95 -28.31 -4.35
N LEU A 447 3.75 -29.30 -5.23
CA LEU A 447 2.57 -30.16 -5.19
C LEU A 447 2.74 -31.46 -4.38
N THR A 448 3.96 -31.92 -4.11
CA THR A 448 4.26 -33.26 -3.55
C THR A 448 3.68 -33.51 -2.16
N THR A 449 3.61 -32.51 -1.29
CA THR A 449 3.05 -32.64 0.07
C THR A 449 1.56 -32.96 0.08
N ARG A 450 0.85 -32.60 -0.99
CA ARG A 450 -0.60 -32.78 -1.21
C ARG A 450 -1.51 -32.14 -0.15
N LYS A 451 -0.94 -31.47 0.85
CA LYS A 451 -1.66 -31.04 2.04
C LYS A 451 -1.92 -29.54 1.99
N THR A 452 -3.19 -29.19 1.91
CA THR A 452 -3.69 -27.83 2.11
C THR A 452 -4.20 -27.72 3.54
N VAL A 453 -3.86 -26.61 4.20
CA VAL A 453 -4.29 -26.29 5.57
C VAL A 453 -5.00 -24.95 5.52
N SER A 454 -6.19 -24.88 6.12
CA SER A 454 -6.95 -23.64 6.24
C SER A 454 -7.51 -23.48 7.65
N GLY A 455 -7.82 -22.24 8.04
CA GLY A 455 -8.36 -22.00 9.36
C GLY A 455 -8.70 -20.54 9.62
N GLU A 456 -9.30 -20.32 10.78
CA GLU A 456 -9.68 -19.00 11.27
C GLU A 456 -9.01 -18.74 12.61
N TYR A 457 -8.49 -17.53 12.79
CA TYR A 457 -7.72 -17.17 13.97
C TYR A 457 -7.90 -15.70 14.33
N ARG A 458 -7.60 -15.38 15.59
CA ARG A 458 -7.48 -14.00 16.04
C ARG A 458 -6.24 -13.40 15.39
N ALA A 459 -6.44 -12.48 14.45
CA ALA A 459 -5.40 -12.08 13.52
C ALA A 459 -4.33 -11.18 14.17
N ASP A 460 -3.08 -11.55 13.93
CA ASP A 460 -1.94 -10.63 13.92
C ASP A 460 -1.73 -10.22 12.45
N PRO A 461 -2.13 -8.99 12.04
CA PRO A 461 -2.30 -8.63 10.63
C PRO A 461 -0.97 -8.30 9.90
N ARG A 462 0.08 -9.02 10.27
CA ARG A 462 1.46 -8.91 9.75
C ARG A 462 1.78 -9.94 8.66
N LEU A 463 0.91 -10.93 8.47
CA LEU A 463 1.08 -12.00 7.50
C LEU A 463 0.58 -11.57 6.13
N ASP A 464 1.25 -12.02 5.09
CA ASP A 464 0.85 -11.88 3.68
C ASP A 464 0.86 -13.25 2.98
N VAL A 465 0.33 -13.30 1.77
CA VAL A 465 0.54 -14.49 0.91
C VAL A 465 2.04 -14.74 0.71
N PHE A 466 2.39 -16.00 0.51
CA PHE A 466 3.77 -16.52 0.43
C PHE A 466 4.59 -16.52 1.72
N ASP A 467 4.10 -15.94 2.82
CA ASP A 467 4.71 -16.17 4.13
C ASP A 467 4.63 -17.67 4.50
N ILE A 468 5.76 -18.22 4.96
CA ILE A 468 5.81 -19.58 5.52
C ILE A 468 5.63 -19.48 7.04
N VAL A 469 4.49 -19.95 7.52
CA VAL A 469 4.09 -19.88 8.93
C VAL A 469 3.96 -21.25 9.57
N ALA A 470 4.22 -21.36 10.86
CA ALA A 470 4.05 -22.58 11.63
C ALA A 470 2.62 -22.66 12.19
N VAL A 471 1.79 -23.55 11.62
CA VAL A 471 0.39 -23.76 12.07
C VAL A 471 0.32 -24.94 13.02
N ALA A 472 -0.27 -24.75 14.19
CA ALA A 472 -0.49 -25.82 15.14
C ALA A 472 -1.62 -26.76 14.69
N SER A 473 -1.31 -28.05 14.59
CA SER A 473 -2.29 -29.10 14.35
C SER A 473 -3.13 -29.37 15.62
N LYS A 474 -4.26 -30.07 15.47
CA LYS A 474 -5.06 -30.55 16.62
C LYS A 474 -4.31 -31.45 17.60
N TYR A 475 -3.14 -31.97 17.22
CA TYR A 475 -2.27 -32.80 18.07
C TYR A 475 -1.10 -32.00 18.68
N GLY A 476 -1.00 -30.70 18.40
CA GLY A 476 0.03 -29.82 18.95
C GLY A 476 1.35 -29.77 18.19
N ASP A 477 1.53 -30.58 17.13
CA ASP A 477 2.64 -30.43 16.19
C ASP A 477 2.49 -29.16 15.34
N LEU A 478 3.64 -28.52 15.05
CA LEU A 478 3.70 -27.36 14.17
C LEU A 478 3.99 -27.82 12.73
N GLN A 479 3.26 -27.24 11.80
CA GLN A 479 3.34 -27.55 10.37
C GLN A 479 3.70 -26.28 9.60
N ASN A 480 4.73 -26.36 8.76
CA ASN A 480 5.18 -25.25 7.94
C ASN A 480 4.26 -25.11 6.72
N VAL A 481 3.46 -24.05 6.72
CA VAL A 481 2.45 -23.76 5.71
C VAL A 481 2.84 -22.49 4.98
N ALA A 482 3.06 -22.57 3.67
CA ALA A 482 3.18 -21.41 2.80
C ALA A 482 1.78 -20.90 2.48
N LEU A 483 1.47 -19.68 2.90
CA LEU A 483 0.16 -19.08 2.71
C LEU A 483 -0.11 -18.80 1.24
N THR A 484 -1.27 -19.21 0.74
CA THR A 484 -1.77 -18.91 -0.61
C THR A 484 -2.93 -17.95 -0.57
N ASP A 485 -3.66 -17.91 0.55
CA ASP A 485 -4.77 -17.01 0.75
C ASP A 485 -4.73 -16.46 2.16
N ILE A 486 -4.93 -15.16 2.30
CA ILE A 486 -5.14 -14.53 3.59
C ILE A 486 -6.26 -13.50 3.48
N LYS A 487 -7.14 -13.50 4.48
CA LYS A 487 -8.21 -12.53 4.61
C LYS A 487 -8.23 -11.96 6.00
N TYR A 488 -8.22 -10.63 6.08
CA TYR A 488 -8.46 -9.90 7.30
C TYR A 488 -9.81 -9.23 7.24
N SER A 489 -10.63 -9.42 8.27
CA SER A 489 -11.87 -8.67 8.47
C SER A 489 -11.79 -7.88 9.76
N PHE A 490 -12.31 -6.66 9.74
CA PHE A 490 -12.30 -5.75 10.87
C PHE A 490 -13.69 -5.15 11.11
N ASN A 491 -14.17 -5.32 12.34
CA ASN A 491 -15.42 -4.77 12.86
C ASN A 491 -15.27 -4.30 14.32
N GLY A 492 -14.08 -3.76 14.65
CA GLY A 492 -13.67 -3.39 16.00
C GLY A 492 -12.45 -4.17 16.50
N SER A 493 -12.20 -5.36 15.95
CA SER A 493 -10.97 -6.16 16.12
C SER A 493 -10.67 -6.96 14.86
N PHE A 494 -9.42 -7.35 14.63
CA PHE A 494 -9.03 -8.14 13.47
C PHE A 494 -9.34 -9.64 13.63
N ARG A 495 -9.98 -10.19 12.61
CA ARG A 495 -10.19 -11.62 12.39
C ARG A 495 -9.44 -12.05 11.14
N GLY A 496 -8.73 -13.16 11.22
CA GLY A 496 -7.95 -13.71 10.12
C GLY A 496 -8.52 -15.04 9.63
N ASN A 497 -8.55 -15.20 8.32
CA ASN A 497 -8.74 -16.47 7.65
C ASN A 497 -7.48 -16.72 6.81
N TYR A 498 -6.99 -17.96 6.81
CA TYR A 498 -5.85 -18.34 5.98
C TYR A 498 -6.12 -19.65 5.27
N THR A 499 -5.54 -19.79 4.09
CA THR A 499 -5.34 -21.06 3.40
C THR A 499 -3.89 -21.09 2.94
N GLY A 500 -3.26 -22.27 3.03
CA GLY A 500 -1.93 -22.44 2.51
C GLY A 500 -1.57 -23.89 2.30
N ARG A 501 -0.43 -24.10 1.65
CA ARG A 501 0.07 -25.42 1.33
C ARG A 501 1.24 -25.77 2.24
N LEU A 502 1.24 -27.00 2.74
CA LEU A 502 2.42 -27.52 3.44
C LEU A 502 3.58 -27.58 2.44
N LEU A 503 4.75 -27.07 2.80
CA LEU A 503 5.98 -27.29 2.03
C LEU A 503 6.91 -28.24 2.79
N GLU A 504 7.57 -29.13 2.07
CA GLU A 504 8.74 -29.83 2.62
C GLU A 504 9.87 -28.82 2.70
N VAL A 505 10.09 -28.26 3.89
CA VAL A 505 11.29 -27.45 4.10
C VAL A 505 12.42 -28.40 4.40
N THR A 506 13.37 -28.50 3.46
CA THR A 506 14.69 -29.07 3.74
C THR A 506 15.41 -28.09 4.66
N GLU A 507 15.75 -28.51 5.87
CA GLU A 507 16.74 -27.80 6.70
C GLU A 507 18.02 -27.67 5.87
N GLU A 508 18.40 -26.43 5.50
CA GLU A 508 19.72 -26.13 4.92
C GLU A 508 20.81 -26.10 6.00
#